data_AF-A0A1C6J5Z7-F1
#
_entry.id   AF-A0A1C6J5Z7-F1
#
_cell.length_a   1.000
_cell.length_b   1.000
_cell.length_c   1.000
_cell.angle_alpha   90.00
_cell.angle_beta   90.00
_cell.angle_gamma   90.00
#
_symmetry.space_group_name_H-M   'P 1'
#
loop_
_entity.id
_entity.type
_entity.pdbx_description
1 polymer ?
#
loop_
_entity_poly.entity_id
_entity_poly.type
_entity_poly.pdbx_seq_one_letter_code
_entity_poly.pdbx_strand_id
1 'polypeptide(L)'
;MKSVRFLLPLLLLLCTFSLCGCTSKEEKKIEDAVKQELDQLKNLDSVTTQKYISYQELFPGEPEDIAISSDIEEVFSLFFQDFDYKILDVNVDKDKQSAQANLRLVTLDAHALAEDFSKAQLKHEISQSASSEETTEQTISLEERYTLLDELLKSNDYQTVERNCTISLDASDKDGETSWEIRRTNTLENDLVGGLMNDLTDPDILSPEDTLLVYLNTLKNMSTEELGNYLNADSIISTEDPAKISLAEALVKQVHSTFDYSIGETTVSGYTATVTANITTFDSDAILENYQKELDTYLASVDAVIDGAQKRYEKSYSLLLEYIEENTATKTVETTFTLINDGASWKLEDAGTVFGQALFGTLSSSPVEDKQETNG
;
A
#
# COMPACT_ATOMS: atom_id res chain seq x y z
N MET A 1 2.74 8.68 20.62
CA MET A 1 2.60 10.01 21.28
C MET A 1 3.90 10.80 21.20
N LYS A 2 4.04 11.65 20.17
CA LYS A 2 4.91 12.82 20.20
C LYS A 2 4.12 13.97 19.61
N SER A 3 3.67 14.84 20.51
CA SER A 3 3.17 16.16 20.20
C SER A 3 4.24 16.96 19.47
N VAL A 4 4.01 17.27 18.21
CA VAL A 4 4.75 18.32 17.51
C VAL A 4 3.74 19.35 17.04
N ARG A 5 3.71 20.46 17.77
CA ARG A 5 3.13 21.73 17.36
C ARG A 5 4.07 22.34 16.31
N PHE A 6 3.68 22.35 15.04
CA PHE A 6 4.10 23.32 14.03
C PHE A 6 2.76 23.72 13.37
N LEU A 7 2.18 24.91 13.48
CA LEU A 7 2.69 26.29 13.34
C LEU A 7 3.33 26.56 11.98
N LEU A 8 2.51 26.47 10.92
CA LEU A 8 2.51 27.50 9.89
C LEU A 8 1.06 27.95 9.57
N PRO A 9 0.73 29.23 9.82
CA PRO A 9 -0.57 29.80 9.50
C PRO A 9 -0.51 30.40 8.11
N LEU A 10 -1.20 29.83 7.10
CA LEU A 10 -1.31 30.50 5.80
C LEU A 10 -2.66 31.20 5.62
N LEU A 11 -2.61 32.48 5.98
CA LEU A 11 -3.21 33.64 5.31
C LEU A 11 -4.48 33.38 4.45
N LEU A 12 -5.64 33.39 5.09
CA LEU A 12 -6.85 33.98 4.50
C LEU A 12 -6.62 35.50 4.37
N LEU A 13 -5.83 35.94 3.38
CA LEU A 13 -5.81 37.35 3.01
C LEU A 13 -7.02 37.65 2.12
N LEU A 14 -8.10 38.04 2.80
CA LEU A 14 -9.10 39.01 2.36
C LEU A 14 -9.45 39.00 0.86
N CYS A 15 -10.47 38.24 0.49
CA CYS A 15 -11.46 38.80 -0.42
C CYS A 15 -12.53 39.52 0.41
N THR A 16 -12.16 40.64 1.05
CA THR A 16 -13.14 41.65 1.45
C THR A 16 -13.64 42.38 0.21
N PHE A 17 -14.45 41.68 -0.59
CA PHE A 17 -15.46 42.41 -1.33
C PHE A 17 -16.53 42.77 -0.32
N SER A 18 -16.46 44.00 0.18
CA SER A 18 -17.55 44.65 0.90
C SER A 18 -18.81 44.48 0.05
N LEU A 19 -19.65 43.51 0.43
CA LEU A 19 -21.01 43.38 -0.09
C LEU A 19 -21.81 44.56 0.45
N CYS A 20 -21.58 45.73 -0.15
CA CYS A 20 -22.41 46.90 0.01
C CYS A 20 -23.84 46.53 -0.39
N GLY A 21 -24.73 46.47 0.61
CA GLY A 21 -26.14 46.74 0.39
C GLY A 21 -27.10 45.70 0.97
N CYS A 22 -27.88 46.21 1.92
CA CYS A 22 -29.12 45.67 2.48
C CYS A 22 -28.95 44.84 3.75
N THR A 23 -29.69 45.29 4.77
CA THR A 23 -29.96 44.67 6.07
C THR A 23 -30.49 43.24 5.92
N SER A 24 -29.63 42.31 5.53
CA SER A 24 -29.94 40.89 5.50
C SER A 24 -30.00 40.37 6.94
N LYS A 25 -30.88 39.39 7.18
CA LYS A 25 -30.94 38.64 8.44
C LYS A 25 -29.56 38.03 8.68
N GLU A 26 -29.03 38.08 9.90
CA GLU A 26 -27.68 37.58 10.28
C GLU A 26 -27.39 36.18 9.70
N GLU A 27 -28.40 35.30 9.72
CA GLU A 27 -28.37 33.96 9.10
C GLU A 27 -27.93 33.97 7.63
N LYS A 28 -28.37 34.95 6.84
CA LYS A 28 -28.00 35.07 5.43
C LYS A 28 -26.52 35.42 5.26
N LYS A 29 -25.94 36.25 6.14
CA LYS A 29 -24.50 36.54 6.10
C LYS A 29 -23.67 35.28 6.36
N ILE A 30 -24.14 34.43 7.27
CA ILE A 30 -23.51 33.13 7.57
C ILE A 30 -23.65 32.18 6.39
N GLU A 31 -24.84 32.08 5.79
CA GLU A 31 -25.03 31.28 4.57
C GLU A 31 -24.10 31.74 3.44
N ASP A 32 -23.99 33.05 3.23
CA ASP A 32 -23.15 33.64 2.19
C ASP A 32 -21.66 33.34 2.47
N ALA A 33 -21.21 33.39 3.74
CA ALA A 33 -19.86 33.01 4.13
C ALA A 33 -19.57 31.51 3.88
N VAL A 34 -20.51 30.62 4.22
CA VAL A 34 -20.39 29.18 3.93
C VAL A 34 -20.33 28.92 2.43
N LYS A 35 -21.21 29.56 1.64
CA LYS A 35 -21.24 29.40 0.18
C LYS A 35 -19.95 29.88 -0.46
N GLN A 36 -19.43 31.03 -0.02
CA GLN A 36 -18.19 31.60 -0.53
C GLN A 36 -17.00 30.63 -0.41
N GLU A 37 -16.93 29.86 0.68
CA GLU A 37 -15.86 28.88 0.89
C GLU A 37 -16.13 27.55 0.17
N LEU A 38 -17.34 27.00 0.27
CA LEU A 38 -17.64 25.67 -0.28
C LEU A 38 -17.86 25.65 -1.80
N ASP A 39 -18.31 26.76 -2.41
CA ASP A 39 -18.43 26.84 -3.87
C ASP A 39 -17.06 26.84 -4.57
N GLN A 40 -15.98 27.14 -3.85
CA GLN A 40 -14.61 27.01 -4.35
C GLN A 40 -14.20 25.55 -4.54
N LEU A 41 -14.69 24.65 -3.68
CA LEU A 41 -14.45 23.20 -3.81
C LEU A 41 -15.15 22.60 -5.04
N LYS A 42 -16.24 23.21 -5.50
CA LYS A 42 -16.96 22.80 -6.72
C LYS A 42 -16.23 23.18 -8.02
N ASN A 43 -15.31 24.14 -7.95
CA ASN A 43 -14.60 24.68 -9.11
C ASN A 43 -13.12 24.88 -8.75
N LEU A 44 -12.47 23.81 -8.29
CA LEU A 44 -11.06 23.84 -7.93
C LEU A 44 -10.22 24.14 -9.18
N ASP A 45 -9.80 25.39 -9.31
CA ASP A 45 -8.69 25.74 -10.17
C ASP A 45 -7.36 25.55 -9.41
N SER A 46 -6.26 25.45 -10.16
CA SER A 46 -4.88 25.36 -9.64
C SER A 46 -4.62 26.29 -8.45
N VAL A 47 -5.02 27.57 -8.58
CA VAL A 47 -4.77 28.62 -7.58
C VAL A 47 -5.57 28.41 -6.30
N THR A 48 -6.74 27.79 -6.41
CA THR A 48 -7.64 27.50 -5.31
C THR A 48 -7.21 26.24 -4.57
N THR A 49 -6.82 25.19 -5.30
CA THR A 49 -6.28 23.94 -4.73
C THR A 49 -5.14 24.17 -3.75
N GLN A 50 -4.18 25.06 -4.06
CA GLN A 50 -3.04 25.33 -3.17
C GLN A 50 -3.44 25.99 -1.84
N LYS A 51 -4.64 26.58 -1.74
CA LYS A 51 -5.10 27.32 -0.54
C LYS A 51 -5.85 26.47 0.47
N TYR A 52 -6.46 25.39 0.01
CA TYR A 52 -7.41 24.61 0.82
C TYR A 52 -6.82 23.32 1.37
N ILE A 53 -5.72 22.83 0.81
CA ILE A 53 -5.25 21.48 1.09
C ILE A 53 -3.90 21.56 1.77
N SER A 54 -3.90 21.24 3.06
CA SER A 54 -2.69 21.08 3.85
C SER A 54 -2.05 19.75 3.50
N TYR A 55 -0.99 19.78 2.67
CA TYR A 55 -0.24 18.59 2.26
C TYR A 55 0.23 17.75 3.45
N GLN A 56 0.67 18.40 4.53
CA GLN A 56 1.11 17.73 5.75
C GLN A 56 -0.01 16.97 6.48
N GLU A 57 -1.27 17.35 6.30
CA GLU A 57 -2.40 16.70 6.96
C GLU A 57 -2.84 15.43 6.24
N LEU A 58 -2.76 15.42 4.91
CA LEU A 58 -2.99 14.21 4.11
C LEU A 58 -1.78 13.26 4.18
N PHE A 59 -0.56 13.81 4.21
CA PHE A 59 0.68 13.04 4.18
C PHE A 59 1.70 13.58 5.21
N PRO A 60 1.62 13.14 6.48
CA PRO A 60 2.46 13.66 7.54
C PRO A 60 3.93 13.23 7.37
N GLY A 61 4.85 14.22 7.38
CA GLY A 61 6.31 13.98 7.33
C GLY A 61 7.03 14.62 6.13
N GLU A 62 6.28 15.13 5.16
CA GLU A 62 6.80 15.70 3.90
C GLU A 62 7.12 17.22 4.00
N PRO A 63 8.10 17.74 3.24
CA PRO A 63 8.43 19.16 3.23
C PRO A 63 7.36 20.05 2.56
N GLU A 64 7.11 21.23 3.12
CA GLU A 64 6.04 22.17 2.69
C GLU A 64 6.24 22.81 1.30
N ASP A 65 7.46 22.83 0.77
CA ASP A 65 7.84 23.67 -0.38
C ASP A 65 7.82 22.93 -1.75
N ILE A 66 7.14 21.78 -1.85
CA ILE A 66 7.03 21.05 -3.13
C ILE A 66 6.06 21.79 -4.04
N ALA A 67 6.57 22.32 -5.16
CA ALA A 67 5.74 22.93 -6.19
C ALA A 67 4.74 21.89 -6.73
N ILE A 68 3.46 22.23 -6.64
CA ILE A 68 2.36 21.37 -7.09
C ILE A 68 2.49 21.21 -8.61
N SER A 69 2.74 19.98 -9.06
CA SER A 69 2.76 19.65 -10.48
C SER A 69 1.33 19.66 -11.03
N SER A 70 1.19 19.78 -12.36
CA SER A 70 -0.11 19.65 -13.03
C SER A 70 -0.82 18.35 -12.69
N ASP A 71 -0.05 17.29 -12.42
CA ASP A 71 -0.55 15.94 -12.19
C ASP A 71 -1.22 15.85 -10.81
N ILE A 72 -0.67 16.56 -9.81
CA ILE A 72 -1.29 16.70 -8.48
C ILE A 72 -2.59 17.53 -8.56
N GLU A 73 -2.65 18.56 -9.40
CA GLU A 73 -3.86 19.38 -9.58
C GLU A 73 -5.03 18.58 -10.15
N GLU A 74 -4.73 17.64 -11.05
CA GLU A 74 -5.74 16.77 -11.65
C GLU A 74 -6.39 15.85 -10.61
N VAL A 75 -5.59 15.30 -9.67
CA VAL A 75 -6.10 14.46 -8.56
C VAL A 75 -7.19 15.20 -7.78
N PHE A 76 -6.97 16.47 -7.43
CA PHE A 76 -7.96 17.24 -6.68
C PHE A 76 -9.21 17.55 -7.49
N SER A 77 -9.04 17.82 -8.79
CA SER A 77 -10.17 18.04 -9.70
C SER A 77 -11.05 16.79 -9.80
N LEU A 78 -10.43 15.61 -9.91
CA LEU A 78 -11.13 14.32 -9.93
C LEU A 78 -11.80 14.02 -8.58
N PHE A 79 -11.09 14.23 -7.48
CA PHE A 79 -11.58 13.93 -6.14
C PHE A 79 -12.84 14.74 -5.77
N PHE A 80 -12.88 16.02 -6.14
CA PHE A 80 -14.01 16.92 -5.85
C PHE A 80 -14.99 17.09 -7.02
N GLN A 81 -14.84 16.30 -8.11
CA GLN A 81 -15.62 16.44 -9.34
C GLN A 81 -17.14 16.48 -9.07
N ASP A 82 -17.62 15.63 -8.17
CA ASP A 82 -19.03 15.50 -7.81
C ASP A 82 -19.35 16.08 -6.42
N PHE A 83 -18.48 16.94 -5.88
CA PHE A 83 -18.69 17.57 -4.58
C PHE A 83 -19.92 18.50 -4.64
N ASP A 84 -20.85 18.30 -3.70
CA ASP A 84 -21.97 19.21 -3.51
C ASP A 84 -22.32 19.35 -2.02
N TYR A 85 -23.12 20.35 -1.69
CA TYR A 85 -23.59 20.56 -0.34
C TYR A 85 -24.94 21.27 -0.32
N LYS A 86 -25.67 21.04 0.76
CA LYS A 86 -26.91 21.75 1.08
C LYS A 86 -26.87 22.25 2.51
N ILE A 87 -26.99 23.56 2.68
CA ILE A 87 -27.24 24.16 4.00
C ILE A 87 -28.66 23.78 4.43
N LEU A 88 -28.77 23.12 5.58
CA LEU A 88 -30.02 22.65 6.16
C LEU A 88 -30.61 23.68 7.13
N ASP A 89 -29.76 24.21 8.02
CA ASP A 89 -30.14 25.17 9.04
C ASP A 89 -28.93 26.01 9.48
N VAL A 90 -29.20 27.22 9.96
CA VAL A 90 -28.19 28.13 10.50
C VAL A 90 -28.67 28.66 11.85
N ASN A 91 -27.83 28.48 12.87
CA ASN A 91 -28.08 28.95 14.23
C ASN A 91 -27.04 29.99 14.64
N VAL A 92 -27.50 31.11 15.19
CA VAL A 92 -26.65 32.24 15.62
C VAL A 92 -26.72 32.39 17.14
N ASP A 93 -25.60 32.16 17.80
CA ASP A 93 -25.42 32.50 19.21
C ASP A 93 -24.85 33.91 19.31
N LYS A 94 -25.76 34.90 19.36
CA LYS A 94 -25.42 36.32 19.44
C LYS A 94 -24.67 36.69 20.72
N ASP A 95 -24.90 35.97 21.81
CA ASP A 95 -24.25 36.22 23.09
C ASP A 95 -22.79 35.74 23.06
N LYS A 96 -22.49 34.72 22.26
CA LYS A 96 -21.14 34.14 22.12
C LYS A 96 -20.40 34.55 20.86
N GLN A 97 -20.94 35.47 20.06
CA GLN A 97 -20.33 35.86 18.77
C GLN A 97 -19.97 34.65 17.89
N SER A 98 -20.82 33.62 17.90
CA SER A 98 -20.57 32.36 17.21
C SER A 98 -21.82 31.89 16.47
N ALA A 99 -21.63 31.12 15.42
CA ALA A 99 -22.71 30.53 14.65
C ALA A 99 -22.39 29.09 14.26
N GLN A 100 -23.44 28.34 13.93
CA GLN A 100 -23.35 26.99 13.39
C GLN A 100 -24.20 26.89 12.14
N ALA A 101 -23.64 26.31 11.08
CA ALA A 101 -24.38 25.90 9.91
C ALA A 101 -24.38 24.37 9.85
N ASN A 102 -25.57 23.78 9.82
CA ASN A 102 -25.74 22.34 9.61
C ASN A 102 -25.90 22.10 8.12
N LEU A 103 -25.04 21.25 7.56
CA LEU A 103 -24.99 20.94 6.15
C LEU A 103 -25.23 19.46 5.92
N ARG A 104 -25.71 19.15 4.72
CA ARG A 104 -25.56 17.85 4.11
C ARG A 104 -24.56 17.95 2.97
N LEU A 105 -23.45 17.24 3.07
CA LEU A 105 -22.40 17.15 2.07
C LEU A 105 -22.67 15.95 1.16
N VAL A 106 -22.25 16.07 -0.09
CA VAL A 106 -22.11 15.01 -1.09
C VAL A 106 -20.62 14.97 -1.43
N THR A 107 -19.96 13.85 -1.17
CA THR A 107 -18.54 13.67 -1.51
C THR A 107 -18.32 12.32 -2.15
N LEU A 108 -17.12 12.12 -2.70
CA LEU A 108 -16.58 10.80 -3.00
C LEU A 108 -16.72 9.83 -1.80
N ASP A 109 -16.94 8.55 -2.08
CA ASP A 109 -16.78 7.46 -1.12
C ASP A 109 -15.28 7.28 -0.81
N ALA A 110 -14.82 8.06 0.17
CA ALA A 110 -13.43 8.07 0.58
C ALA A 110 -12.97 6.75 1.21
N HIS A 111 -13.88 5.95 1.77
CA HIS A 111 -13.53 4.66 2.36
C HIS A 111 -13.12 3.67 1.27
N ALA A 112 -13.90 3.58 0.19
CA ALA A 112 -13.55 2.75 -0.97
C ALA A 112 -12.22 3.19 -1.62
N LEU A 113 -12.02 4.51 -1.78
CA LEU A 113 -10.75 5.05 -2.28
C LEU A 113 -9.57 4.71 -1.35
N ALA A 114 -9.75 4.85 -0.03
CA ALA A 114 -8.71 4.54 0.95
C ALA A 114 -8.33 3.05 0.91
N GLU A 115 -9.31 2.15 0.82
CA GLU A 115 -9.08 0.71 0.71
C GLU A 115 -8.25 0.38 -0.55
N ASP A 116 -8.64 0.92 -1.71
CA ASP A 116 -7.93 0.68 -2.96
C ASP A 116 -6.54 1.34 -2.97
N PHE A 117 -6.41 2.52 -2.37
CA PHE A 117 -5.12 3.18 -2.18
C PHE A 117 -4.19 2.36 -1.28
N SER A 118 -4.68 1.84 -0.15
CA SER A 118 -3.90 0.98 0.74
C SER A 118 -3.46 -0.32 0.04
N LYS A 119 -4.31 -0.92 -0.80
CA LYS A 119 -3.93 -2.09 -1.63
C LYS A 119 -2.85 -1.73 -2.64
N ALA A 120 -2.99 -0.60 -3.33
CA ALA A 120 -2.03 -0.14 -4.33
C ALA A 120 -0.67 0.20 -3.69
N GLN A 121 -0.67 0.87 -2.55
CA GLN A 121 0.53 1.16 -1.79
C GLN A 121 1.24 -0.14 -1.34
N LEU A 122 0.51 -1.08 -0.74
CA LEU A 122 1.10 -2.35 -0.30
C LEU A 122 1.68 -3.14 -1.49
N LYS A 123 0.97 -3.20 -2.61
CA LYS A 123 1.48 -3.80 -3.86
C LYS A 123 2.78 -3.13 -4.30
N HIS A 124 2.84 -1.81 -4.27
CA HIS A 124 4.04 -1.06 -4.63
C HIS A 124 5.23 -1.38 -3.70
N GLU A 125 5.02 -1.40 -2.38
CA GLU A 125 6.04 -1.78 -1.39
C GLU A 125 6.59 -3.20 -1.63
N ILE A 126 5.72 -4.15 -1.95
CA ILE A 126 6.12 -5.53 -2.29
C ILE A 126 6.93 -5.55 -3.59
N SER A 127 6.48 -4.84 -4.64
CA SER A 127 7.19 -4.75 -5.91
C SER A 127 8.55 -4.06 -5.78
N GLN A 128 8.69 -3.04 -4.93
CA GLN A 128 9.97 -2.40 -4.65
C GLN A 128 10.95 -3.40 -4.00
N SER A 129 10.49 -4.25 -3.09
CA SER A 129 11.34 -5.30 -2.49
C SER A 129 11.79 -6.38 -3.49
N ALA A 130 11.10 -6.47 -4.63
CA ALA A 130 11.46 -7.33 -5.76
C ALA A 130 12.35 -6.62 -6.80
N SER A 131 12.59 -5.32 -6.64
CA SER A 131 13.46 -4.55 -7.53
C SER A 131 14.93 -4.75 -7.13
N SER A 132 15.83 -4.80 -8.11
CA SER A 132 17.27 -4.97 -7.90
C SER A 132 17.98 -3.72 -7.40
N GLU A 133 17.26 -2.62 -7.15
CA GLU A 133 17.85 -1.35 -6.73
C GLU A 133 18.00 -1.33 -5.21
N GLU A 134 19.21 -1.03 -4.72
CA GLU A 134 19.48 -0.78 -3.30
C GLU A 134 18.83 0.55 -2.86
N THR A 135 17.51 0.63 -2.86
CA THR A 135 16.78 1.78 -2.36
C THR A 135 16.69 1.70 -0.83
N THR A 136 17.34 2.65 -0.16
CA THR A 136 17.34 2.77 1.31
C THR A 136 16.01 3.30 1.86
N GLU A 137 15.08 3.72 1.00
CA GLU A 137 13.77 4.25 1.35
C GLU A 137 12.70 3.22 0.97
N GLN A 138 12.19 2.49 1.96
CA GLN A 138 11.06 1.54 1.81
C GLN A 138 9.69 2.24 1.88
N THR A 139 9.67 3.57 1.75
CA THR A 139 8.47 4.39 1.90
C THR A 139 8.20 5.11 0.60
N ILE A 140 7.02 4.89 0.04
CA ILE A 140 6.53 5.61 -1.13
C ILE A 140 6.57 7.13 -0.88
N SER A 141 7.17 7.86 -1.83
CA SER A 141 7.31 9.32 -1.80
C SER A 141 5.96 10.00 -2.00
N LEU A 142 5.87 11.29 -1.64
CA LEU A 142 4.64 12.06 -1.84
C LEU A 142 4.19 12.09 -3.30
N GLU A 143 5.11 12.24 -4.24
CA GLU A 143 4.82 12.29 -5.67
C GLU A 143 4.19 10.97 -6.13
N GLU A 144 4.77 9.84 -5.76
CA GLU A 144 4.25 8.51 -6.07
C GLU A 144 2.87 8.27 -5.43
N ARG A 145 2.61 8.78 -4.21
CA ARG A 145 1.26 8.70 -3.61
C ARG A 145 0.22 9.42 -4.47
N TYR A 146 0.53 10.62 -4.98
CA TYR A 146 -0.38 11.32 -5.88
C TYR A 146 -0.53 10.62 -7.22
N THR A 147 0.53 10.01 -7.76
CA THR A 147 0.43 9.17 -8.95
C THR A 147 -0.54 8.00 -8.74
N LEU A 148 -0.45 7.29 -7.60
CA LEU A 148 -1.39 6.21 -7.29
C LEU A 148 -2.83 6.72 -7.17
N LEU A 149 -3.04 7.86 -6.51
CA LEU A 149 -4.37 8.46 -6.41
C LEU A 149 -4.93 8.86 -7.78
N ASP A 150 -4.12 9.46 -8.64
CA ASP A 150 -4.50 9.83 -10.01
C ASP A 150 -4.93 8.60 -10.81
N GLU A 151 -4.12 7.54 -10.79
CA GLU A 151 -4.42 6.28 -11.46
C GLU A 151 -5.72 5.67 -10.94
N LEU A 152 -5.93 5.64 -9.62
CA LEU A 152 -7.13 5.10 -9.00
C LEU A 152 -8.38 5.88 -9.35
N LEU A 153 -8.33 7.22 -9.27
CA LEU A 153 -9.46 8.10 -9.59
C LEU A 153 -9.81 8.09 -11.08
N LYS A 154 -8.84 7.88 -11.97
CA LYS A 154 -9.09 7.74 -13.42
C LYS A 154 -9.60 6.37 -13.82
N SER A 155 -9.18 5.31 -13.12
CA SER A 155 -9.48 3.92 -13.49
C SER A 155 -10.76 3.38 -12.86
N ASN A 156 -11.20 3.96 -11.74
CA ASN A 156 -12.37 3.49 -10.99
C ASN A 156 -13.49 4.54 -10.96
N ASP A 157 -14.74 4.05 -10.91
CA ASP A 157 -15.95 4.86 -10.76
C ASP A 157 -16.42 4.81 -9.31
N TYR A 158 -15.79 5.63 -8.47
CA TYR A 158 -16.15 5.74 -7.05
C TYR A 158 -17.50 6.41 -6.89
N GLN A 159 -18.35 5.82 -6.05
CA GLN A 159 -19.67 6.37 -5.78
C GLN A 159 -19.59 7.65 -4.95
N THR A 160 -20.66 8.43 -4.96
CA THR A 160 -20.84 9.55 -4.02
C THR A 160 -21.69 9.13 -2.83
N VAL A 161 -21.40 9.72 -1.68
CA VAL A 161 -22.09 9.47 -0.41
C VAL A 161 -22.55 10.78 0.21
N GLU A 162 -23.76 10.75 0.79
CA GLU A 162 -24.31 11.88 1.56
C GLU A 162 -23.94 11.76 3.05
N ARG A 163 -23.42 12.83 3.65
CA ARG A 163 -23.23 12.89 5.11
C ARG A 163 -23.61 14.25 5.70
N ASN A 164 -24.03 14.25 6.97
CA ASN A 164 -24.30 15.49 7.68
C ASN A 164 -23.01 16.02 8.32
N CYS A 165 -22.81 17.33 8.24
CA CYS A 165 -21.67 18.04 8.83
C CYS A 165 -22.16 19.30 9.54
N THR A 166 -21.45 19.75 10.57
CA THR A 166 -21.71 21.03 11.23
C THR A 166 -20.49 21.93 11.13
N ILE A 167 -20.65 23.05 10.43
CA ILE A 167 -19.63 24.09 10.33
C ILE A 167 -19.84 25.08 11.48
N SER A 168 -18.77 25.33 12.25
CA SER A 168 -18.76 26.41 13.25
C SER A 168 -18.17 27.67 12.63
N LEU A 169 -18.73 28.83 12.95
CA LEU A 169 -18.24 30.13 12.50
C LEU A 169 -18.06 31.08 13.68
N ASP A 170 -17.05 31.93 13.57
CA ASP A 170 -16.75 33.00 14.52
C ASP A 170 -17.06 34.36 13.88
N ALA A 171 -17.68 35.26 14.65
CA ALA A 171 -17.92 36.61 14.20
C ALA A 171 -16.62 37.43 14.30
N SER A 172 -16.37 38.21 13.26
CA SER A 172 -15.22 39.09 13.10
C SER A 172 -15.75 40.50 12.82
N ASP A 173 -15.65 41.39 13.80
CA ASP A 173 -16.09 42.77 13.69
C ASP A 173 -14.94 43.64 13.15
N LYS A 174 -15.05 44.08 11.90
CA LYS A 174 -14.11 45.03 11.28
C LYS A 174 -14.88 46.24 10.75
N ASP A 175 -14.40 47.44 11.06
CA ASP A 175 -14.95 48.72 10.58
C ASP A 175 -16.46 48.92 10.82
N GLY A 176 -16.99 48.35 11.90
CA GLY A 176 -18.42 48.47 12.26
C GLY A 176 -19.35 47.52 11.51
N GLU A 177 -18.80 46.56 10.76
CA GLU A 177 -19.54 45.50 10.08
C GLU A 177 -19.11 44.13 10.61
N THR A 178 -20.10 43.34 11.04
CA THR A 178 -19.90 41.94 11.42
C THR A 178 -19.78 41.08 10.18
N SER A 179 -18.63 40.40 10.08
CA SER A 179 -18.33 39.34 9.12
C SER A 179 -18.25 37.98 9.83
N TRP A 180 -18.43 36.89 9.10
CA TRP A 180 -18.39 35.53 9.65
C TRP A 180 -17.28 34.74 8.99
N GLU A 181 -16.46 34.10 9.81
CA GLU A 181 -15.33 33.31 9.36
C GLU A 181 -15.52 31.85 9.80
N ILE A 182 -15.31 30.89 8.89
CA ILE A 182 -15.39 29.47 9.24
C ILE A 182 -14.25 29.12 10.20
N ARG A 183 -14.61 28.54 11.34
CA ARG A 183 -13.65 27.97 12.28
C ARG A 183 -13.14 26.65 11.73
N ARG A 184 -11.87 26.63 11.32
CA ARG A 184 -11.18 25.42 10.86
C ARG A 184 -10.94 24.45 12.01
N THR A 185 -11.20 23.17 11.74
CA THR A 185 -10.97 22.06 12.67
C THR A 185 -10.70 20.80 11.85
N ASN A 186 -9.87 19.89 12.36
CA ASN A 186 -9.59 18.61 11.69
C ASN A 186 -10.86 17.81 11.40
N THR A 187 -11.90 17.94 12.24
CA THR A 187 -13.19 17.30 11.98
C THR A 187 -13.84 17.85 10.71
N LEU A 188 -13.84 19.17 10.53
CA LEU A 188 -14.39 19.80 9.34
C LEU A 188 -13.57 19.42 8.09
N GLU A 189 -12.24 19.49 8.18
CA GLU A 189 -11.36 19.10 7.06
C GLU A 189 -11.61 17.66 6.64
N ASN A 190 -11.68 16.74 7.61
CA ASN A 190 -12.01 15.33 7.35
C ASN A 190 -13.41 15.13 6.77
N ASP A 191 -14.43 15.86 7.24
CA ASP A 191 -15.80 15.78 6.71
C ASP A 191 -15.87 16.22 5.24
N LEU A 192 -15.10 17.25 4.87
CA LEU A 192 -15.01 17.77 3.50
C LEU A 192 -14.34 16.78 2.55
N VAL A 193 -13.33 16.03 3.01
CA VAL A 193 -12.64 15.00 2.21
C VAL A 193 -13.23 13.61 2.38
N GLY A 194 -14.49 13.48 2.76
CA GLY A 194 -15.13 12.18 2.70
C GLY A 194 -14.97 11.28 3.94
N GLY A 195 -14.11 11.65 4.88
CA GLY A 195 -13.57 10.72 5.89
C GLY A 195 -12.15 10.24 5.60
N LEU A 196 -11.58 10.61 4.45
CA LEU A 196 -10.31 10.06 3.94
C LEU A 196 -9.16 10.12 4.95
N MET A 197 -9.03 11.20 5.73
CA MET A 197 -7.94 11.34 6.71
C MET A 197 -8.02 10.27 7.81
N ASN A 198 -9.25 9.93 8.22
CA ASN A 198 -9.47 8.86 9.18
C ASN A 198 -9.27 7.49 8.53
N ASP A 199 -9.81 7.28 7.33
CA ASP A 199 -9.71 5.98 6.64
C ASP A 199 -8.24 5.61 6.34
N LEU A 200 -7.43 6.57 5.87
CA LEU A 200 -5.99 6.36 5.61
C LEU A 200 -5.15 6.13 6.88
N THR A 201 -5.70 6.44 8.07
CA THR A 201 -5.04 6.19 9.36
C THR A 201 -5.70 5.05 10.13
N ASP A 202 -6.71 4.39 9.55
CA ASP A 202 -7.34 3.21 10.13
C ASP A 202 -6.40 2.01 9.96
N PRO A 203 -5.86 1.45 11.06
CA PRO A 203 -4.97 0.30 10.96
C PRO A 203 -5.64 -0.97 10.45
N ASP A 204 -6.98 -0.98 10.39
CA ASP A 204 -7.80 -2.08 9.90
C ASP A 204 -8.46 -1.78 8.54
N ILE A 205 -8.02 -0.72 7.81
CA ILE A 205 -8.52 -0.39 6.46
C ILE A 205 -8.38 -1.57 5.50
N LEU A 206 -7.31 -2.36 5.66
CA LEU A 206 -7.19 -3.70 5.08
C LEU A 206 -7.33 -4.73 6.20
N SER A 207 -8.17 -5.74 5.98
CA SER A 207 -8.23 -6.89 6.87
C SER A 207 -6.95 -7.75 6.73
N PRO A 208 -6.62 -8.62 7.70
CA PRO A 208 -5.50 -9.56 7.56
C PRO A 208 -5.59 -10.45 6.31
N GLU A 209 -6.83 -10.82 5.93
CA GLU A 209 -7.13 -11.60 4.74
C GLU A 209 -6.81 -10.81 3.47
N ASP A 210 -7.29 -9.57 3.37
CA ASP A 210 -7.01 -8.69 2.22
C ASP A 210 -5.53 -8.36 2.12
N THR A 211 -4.85 -8.14 3.24
CA THR A 211 -3.39 -7.96 3.28
C THR A 211 -2.69 -9.17 2.67
N LEU A 212 -2.95 -10.39 3.16
CA LEU A 212 -2.33 -11.60 2.59
C LEU A 212 -2.71 -11.79 1.11
N LEU A 213 -3.94 -11.46 0.74
CA LEU A 213 -4.40 -11.56 -0.64
C LEU A 213 -3.62 -10.61 -1.57
N VAL A 214 -3.33 -9.38 -1.14
CA VAL A 214 -2.47 -8.45 -1.89
C VAL A 214 -1.05 -9.02 -2.02
N TYR A 215 -0.47 -9.57 -0.95
CA TYR A 215 0.84 -10.22 -1.03
C TYR A 215 0.86 -11.34 -2.08
N LEU A 216 -0.03 -12.33 -1.94
CA LEU A 216 -0.04 -13.49 -2.82
C LEU A 216 -0.36 -13.13 -4.28
N ASN A 217 -1.30 -12.21 -4.51
CA ASN A 217 -1.60 -11.71 -5.86
C ASN A 217 -0.40 -10.99 -6.47
N THR A 218 0.33 -10.20 -5.67
CA THR A 218 1.48 -9.45 -6.18
C THR A 218 2.58 -10.42 -6.59
N LEU A 219 2.92 -11.39 -5.75
CA LEU A 219 3.92 -12.42 -6.06
C LEU A 219 3.53 -13.27 -7.28
N LYS A 220 2.24 -13.62 -7.42
CA LYS A 220 1.74 -14.40 -8.56
C LYS A 220 1.84 -13.66 -9.90
N ASN A 221 1.77 -12.33 -9.86
CA ASN A 221 1.81 -11.48 -11.06
C ASN A 221 3.21 -10.94 -11.38
N MET A 222 4.21 -11.21 -10.53
CA MET A 222 5.61 -10.88 -10.82
C MET A 222 6.12 -11.69 -12.01
N SER A 223 7.01 -11.09 -12.78
CA SER A 223 7.87 -11.83 -13.70
C SER A 223 8.79 -12.80 -12.93
N THR A 224 9.36 -13.76 -13.64
CA THR A 224 10.35 -14.68 -13.06
C THR A 224 11.55 -13.96 -12.45
N GLU A 225 11.98 -12.84 -13.05
CA GLU A 225 13.10 -12.02 -12.54
C GLU A 225 12.73 -11.32 -11.23
N GLU A 226 11.61 -10.60 -11.20
CA GLU A 226 11.11 -9.94 -9.99
C GLU A 226 10.88 -10.95 -8.85
N LEU A 227 10.28 -12.09 -9.14
CA LEU A 227 10.07 -13.14 -8.14
C LEU A 227 11.40 -13.70 -7.61
N GLY A 228 12.41 -13.87 -8.48
CA GLY A 228 13.74 -14.32 -8.07
C GLY A 228 14.43 -13.34 -7.13
N ASN A 229 14.34 -12.04 -7.43
CA ASN A 229 14.84 -10.97 -6.58
C ASN A 229 14.11 -10.93 -5.23
N TYR A 230 12.78 -11.00 -5.23
CA TYR A 230 11.95 -10.99 -4.02
C TYR A 230 12.28 -12.15 -3.08
N LEU A 231 12.41 -13.36 -3.63
CA LEU A 231 12.79 -14.55 -2.86
C LEU A 231 14.26 -14.51 -2.42
N ASN A 232 15.00 -13.47 -2.82
CA ASN A 232 16.42 -13.31 -2.58
C ASN A 232 17.17 -14.58 -2.99
N ALA A 233 16.88 -15.07 -4.20
CA ALA A 233 17.46 -16.31 -4.71
C ALA A 233 19.00 -16.26 -4.75
N ASP A 234 19.57 -15.06 -4.86
CA ASP A 234 21.02 -14.83 -4.75
C ASP A 234 21.56 -15.06 -3.33
N SER A 235 20.75 -14.86 -2.28
CA SER A 235 21.11 -15.22 -0.90
C SER A 235 20.98 -16.70 -0.59
N ILE A 236 20.10 -17.43 -1.29
CA ILE A 236 20.10 -18.90 -1.26
C ILE A 236 21.48 -19.41 -1.71
N ILE A 237 22.18 -18.62 -2.53
CA ILE A 237 23.37 -19.03 -3.24
C ILE A 237 24.45 -17.96 -3.23
N SER A 238 24.82 -17.41 -2.07
CA SER A 238 25.86 -16.38 -1.90
C SER A 238 27.25 -16.78 -2.46
N THR A 239 27.37 -16.88 -3.79
CA THR A 239 28.48 -17.48 -4.53
C THR A 239 28.49 -16.93 -5.95
N GLU A 240 29.67 -16.65 -6.51
CA GLU A 240 29.85 -16.36 -7.94
C GLU A 240 29.79 -17.63 -8.81
N ASP A 241 29.30 -18.76 -8.28
CA ASP A 241 29.30 -20.06 -8.97
C ASP A 241 28.16 -20.15 -10.00
N PRO A 242 28.46 -20.17 -11.31
CA PRO A 242 27.43 -20.21 -12.36
C PRO A 242 26.51 -21.43 -12.28
N ALA A 243 27.01 -22.57 -11.78
CA ALA A 243 26.21 -23.79 -11.65
C ALA A 243 25.15 -23.63 -10.57
N LYS A 244 25.50 -22.95 -9.46
CA LYS A 244 24.54 -22.71 -8.41
C LYS A 244 23.53 -21.62 -8.81
N ILE A 245 23.96 -20.55 -9.49
CA ILE A 245 23.04 -19.54 -10.08
C ILE A 245 21.99 -20.21 -10.97
N SER A 246 22.42 -21.15 -11.83
CA SER A 246 21.50 -21.89 -12.72
C SER A 246 20.46 -22.71 -11.94
N LEU A 247 20.84 -23.24 -10.77
CA LEU A 247 19.94 -23.96 -9.87
C LEU A 247 18.88 -23.03 -9.27
N ALA A 248 19.28 -21.84 -8.76
CA ALA A 248 18.34 -20.84 -8.27
C ALA A 248 17.34 -20.45 -9.36
N GLU A 249 17.82 -20.11 -10.55
CA GLU A 249 16.96 -19.73 -11.67
C GLU A 249 15.95 -20.82 -12.03
N ALA A 250 16.38 -22.08 -12.05
CA ALA A 250 15.51 -23.22 -12.34
C ALA A 250 14.43 -23.40 -11.26
N LEU A 251 14.78 -23.24 -9.98
CA LEU A 251 13.83 -23.28 -8.87
C LEU A 251 12.82 -22.12 -8.94
N VAL A 252 13.28 -20.89 -9.21
CA VAL A 252 12.39 -19.73 -9.36
C VAL A 252 11.45 -19.92 -10.55
N LYS A 253 11.91 -20.49 -11.68
CA LYS A 253 11.05 -20.85 -12.83
C LYS A 253 10.00 -21.88 -12.46
N GLN A 254 10.37 -22.89 -11.67
CA GLN A 254 9.42 -23.89 -11.16
C GLN A 254 8.36 -23.23 -10.28
N VAL A 255 8.74 -22.37 -9.34
CA VAL A 255 7.77 -21.60 -8.54
C VAL A 255 6.88 -20.75 -9.44
N HIS A 256 7.45 -19.88 -10.27
CA HIS A 256 6.70 -18.95 -11.12
C HIS A 256 5.68 -19.67 -12.03
N SER A 257 6.02 -20.86 -12.56
CA SER A 257 5.14 -21.61 -13.46
C SER A 257 4.04 -22.42 -12.76
N THR A 258 4.20 -22.71 -11.47
CA THR A 258 3.30 -23.60 -10.71
C THR A 258 2.58 -22.91 -9.56
N PHE A 259 3.03 -21.70 -9.17
CA PHE A 259 2.52 -20.98 -8.01
C PHE A 259 1.05 -20.63 -8.16
N ASP A 260 0.25 -21.19 -7.26
CA ASP A 260 -1.16 -20.84 -7.09
C ASP A 260 -1.52 -20.90 -5.61
N TYR A 261 -2.66 -20.32 -5.25
CA TYR A 261 -3.11 -20.31 -3.87
C TYR A 261 -4.62 -20.23 -3.72
N SER A 262 -5.10 -20.63 -2.55
CA SER A 262 -6.44 -20.28 -2.07
C SER A 262 -6.37 -19.89 -0.60
N ILE A 263 -7.05 -18.80 -0.24
CA ILE A 263 -7.16 -18.36 1.14
C ILE A 263 -8.12 -19.28 1.89
N GLY A 264 -7.76 -19.61 3.12
CA GLY A 264 -8.54 -20.41 4.06
C GLY A 264 -9.15 -19.56 5.16
N GLU A 265 -9.12 -20.08 6.39
CA GLU A 265 -9.67 -19.41 7.56
C GLU A 265 -8.75 -18.31 8.10
N THR A 266 -9.39 -17.24 8.58
CA THR A 266 -8.77 -16.11 9.27
C THR A 266 -9.21 -16.08 10.73
N THR A 267 -8.27 -15.95 11.66
CA THR A 267 -8.53 -15.73 13.08
C THR A 267 -7.81 -14.47 13.55
N VAL A 268 -8.54 -13.56 14.21
CA VAL A 268 -8.00 -12.30 14.76
C VAL A 268 -8.03 -12.34 16.28
N SER A 269 -6.92 -11.99 16.92
CA SER A 269 -6.78 -11.92 18.38
C SER A 269 -5.96 -10.69 18.78
N GLY A 270 -6.65 -9.56 18.95
CA GLY A 270 -5.99 -8.28 19.25
C GLY A 270 -5.18 -7.80 18.05
N TYR A 271 -3.91 -7.45 18.27
CA TYR A 271 -2.99 -6.99 17.23
C TYR A 271 -2.28 -8.12 16.46
N THR A 272 -2.78 -9.35 16.58
CA THR A 272 -2.23 -10.52 15.88
C THR A 272 -3.35 -11.25 15.18
N ALA A 273 -3.08 -11.72 13.97
CA ALA A 273 -3.99 -12.54 13.19
C ALA A 273 -3.25 -13.73 12.59
N THR A 274 -3.98 -14.82 12.35
CA THR A 274 -3.50 -15.96 11.58
C THR A 274 -4.42 -16.18 10.40
N VAL A 275 -3.85 -16.29 9.21
CA VAL A 275 -4.57 -16.60 7.97
C VAL A 275 -4.00 -17.88 7.40
N THR A 276 -4.83 -18.89 7.21
CA THR A 276 -4.42 -20.12 6.52
C THR A 276 -4.55 -19.92 5.01
N ALA A 277 -3.65 -20.53 4.23
CA ALA A 277 -3.79 -20.59 2.78
C ALA A 277 -3.22 -21.92 2.26
N ASN A 278 -3.87 -22.48 1.26
CA ASN A 278 -3.30 -23.59 0.50
C ASN A 278 -2.38 -23.01 -0.58
N ILE A 279 -1.10 -23.30 -0.49
CA ILE A 279 -0.08 -22.88 -1.46
C ILE A 279 0.23 -24.06 -2.37
N THR A 280 0.07 -23.86 -3.69
CA THR A 280 0.44 -24.83 -4.72
C THR A 280 1.76 -24.39 -5.35
N THR A 281 2.69 -25.32 -5.49
CA THR A 281 4.02 -25.12 -6.07
C THR A 281 4.50 -26.44 -6.69
N PHE A 282 5.72 -26.48 -7.21
CA PHE A 282 6.35 -27.68 -7.73
C PHE A 282 6.57 -28.73 -6.62
N ASP A 283 6.50 -30.01 -6.98
CA ASP A 283 6.73 -31.11 -6.02
C ASP A 283 8.23 -31.38 -5.84
N SER A 284 8.82 -30.75 -4.82
CA SER A 284 10.23 -30.95 -4.45
C SER A 284 10.56 -32.40 -4.07
N ASP A 285 9.61 -33.17 -3.52
CA ASP A 285 9.85 -34.56 -3.13
C ASP A 285 9.99 -35.44 -4.38
N ALA A 286 9.16 -35.19 -5.40
CA ALA A 286 9.25 -35.90 -6.68
C ALA A 286 10.58 -35.61 -7.42
N ILE A 287 11.07 -34.36 -7.35
CA ILE A 287 12.39 -33.98 -7.89
C ILE A 287 13.48 -34.78 -7.18
N LEU A 288 13.49 -34.76 -5.84
CA LEU A 288 14.53 -35.41 -5.04
C LEU A 288 14.52 -36.93 -5.20
N GLU A 289 13.35 -37.57 -5.31
CA GLU A 289 13.25 -39.01 -5.54
C GLU A 289 13.90 -39.41 -6.88
N ASN A 290 13.60 -38.68 -7.95
CA ASN A 290 14.15 -38.97 -9.28
C ASN A 290 15.65 -38.66 -9.36
N TYR A 291 16.07 -37.51 -8.81
CA TYR A 291 17.48 -37.13 -8.68
C TYR A 291 18.28 -38.20 -7.93
N GLN A 292 17.80 -38.63 -6.75
CA GLN A 292 18.53 -39.58 -5.91
C GLN A 292 18.67 -40.94 -6.60
N LYS A 293 17.62 -41.39 -7.30
CA LYS A 293 17.64 -42.65 -8.05
C LYS A 293 18.69 -42.67 -9.16
N GLU A 294 18.83 -41.59 -9.93
CA GLU A 294 19.86 -41.50 -10.96
C GLU A 294 21.25 -41.28 -10.38
N LEU A 295 21.36 -40.51 -9.30
CA LEU A 295 22.61 -40.32 -8.61
C LEU A 295 23.15 -41.65 -8.06
N ASP A 296 22.31 -42.46 -7.41
CA ASP A 296 22.70 -43.78 -6.90
C ASP A 296 23.16 -44.71 -8.04
N THR A 297 22.47 -44.66 -9.18
CA THR A 297 22.84 -45.43 -10.38
C THR A 297 24.21 -45.00 -10.91
N TYR A 298 24.46 -43.69 -10.99
CA TYR A 298 25.76 -43.15 -11.38
C TYR A 298 26.85 -43.54 -10.38
N LEU A 299 26.62 -43.38 -9.08
CA LEU A 299 27.60 -43.69 -8.02
C LEU A 299 27.96 -45.19 -7.96
N ALA A 300 27.05 -46.07 -8.37
CA ALA A 300 27.31 -47.50 -8.52
C ALA A 300 28.09 -47.88 -9.80
N SER A 301 28.30 -46.93 -10.72
CA SER A 301 28.94 -47.17 -12.01
C SER A 301 30.48 -47.15 -11.93
N VAL A 302 31.11 -47.72 -12.96
CA VAL A 302 32.58 -47.64 -13.13
C VAL A 302 33.02 -46.20 -13.39
N ASP A 303 32.18 -45.39 -14.03
CA ASP A 303 32.49 -43.99 -14.35
C ASP A 303 32.67 -43.16 -13.07
N ALA A 304 31.79 -43.32 -12.06
CA ALA A 304 31.91 -42.62 -10.79
C ALA A 304 33.19 -42.99 -10.00
N VAL A 305 33.70 -44.22 -10.16
CA VAL A 305 34.98 -44.65 -9.58
C VAL A 305 36.15 -43.92 -10.24
N ILE A 306 36.08 -43.74 -11.57
CA ILE A 306 37.11 -43.04 -12.36
C ILE A 306 37.06 -41.52 -12.10
N ASP A 307 35.86 -40.97 -11.93
CA ASP A 307 35.62 -39.53 -12.02
C ASP A 307 36.13 -38.70 -10.83
N GLY A 308 36.53 -39.32 -9.72
CA GLY A 308 37.04 -38.60 -8.55
C GLY A 308 35.99 -37.64 -7.95
N ALA A 309 36.36 -36.92 -6.89
CA ALA A 309 35.38 -36.12 -6.13
C ALA A 309 34.78 -34.96 -6.95
N GLN A 310 35.61 -34.25 -7.72
CA GLN A 310 35.19 -33.05 -8.44
C GLN A 310 34.15 -33.34 -9.52
N LYS A 311 34.38 -34.35 -10.38
CA LYS A 311 33.42 -34.67 -11.43
C LYS A 311 32.16 -35.33 -10.88
N ARG A 312 32.26 -36.08 -9.77
CA ARG A 312 31.06 -36.60 -9.10
C ARG A 312 30.17 -35.46 -8.58
N TYR A 313 30.78 -34.43 -8.00
CA TYR A 313 30.09 -33.22 -7.59
C TYR A 313 29.42 -32.52 -8.79
N GLU A 314 30.15 -32.29 -9.88
CA GLU A 314 29.61 -31.68 -11.12
C GLU A 314 28.45 -32.51 -11.70
N LYS A 315 28.57 -33.84 -11.71
CA LYS A 315 27.52 -34.74 -12.18
C LYS A 315 26.28 -34.69 -11.28
N SER A 316 26.46 -34.63 -9.96
CA SER A 316 25.38 -34.47 -8.98
C SER A 316 24.61 -33.18 -9.23
N TYR A 317 25.31 -32.05 -9.42
CA TYR A 317 24.69 -30.78 -9.76
C TYR A 317 23.92 -30.83 -11.08
N SER A 318 24.53 -31.38 -12.13
CA SER A 318 23.88 -31.50 -13.44
C SER A 318 22.61 -32.35 -13.38
N LEU A 319 22.62 -33.45 -12.61
CA LEU A 319 21.42 -34.29 -12.43
C LEU A 319 20.34 -33.54 -11.65
N LEU A 320 20.70 -32.82 -10.59
CA LEU A 320 19.72 -32.05 -9.82
C LEU A 320 19.06 -30.96 -10.68
N LEU A 321 19.87 -30.22 -11.45
CA LEU A 321 19.36 -29.20 -12.37
C LEU A 321 18.41 -29.81 -13.42
N GLU A 322 18.82 -30.91 -14.06
CA GLU A 322 18.00 -31.65 -15.03
C GLU A 322 16.63 -32.03 -14.44
N TYR A 323 16.61 -32.61 -13.24
CA TYR A 323 15.36 -33.02 -12.60
C TYR A 323 14.50 -31.86 -12.09
N ILE A 324 15.09 -30.71 -11.76
CA ILE A 324 14.32 -29.49 -11.48
C ILE A 324 13.71 -28.98 -12.78
N GLU A 325 14.45 -28.92 -13.89
CA GLU A 325 13.96 -28.39 -15.16
C GLU A 325 12.87 -29.26 -15.81
N GLU A 326 13.01 -30.59 -15.71
CA GLU A 326 12.06 -31.54 -16.29
C GLU A 326 10.82 -31.80 -15.42
N ASN A 327 10.82 -31.32 -14.17
CA ASN A 327 9.70 -31.56 -13.26
C ASN A 327 8.41 -30.92 -13.77
N THR A 328 7.33 -31.71 -13.72
CA THR A 328 5.96 -31.27 -14.01
C THR A 328 5.00 -31.58 -12.85
N ALA A 329 5.48 -32.25 -11.80
CA ALA A 329 4.67 -32.57 -10.64
C ALA A 329 4.49 -31.32 -9.77
N THR A 330 3.29 -31.17 -9.22
CA THR A 330 2.93 -30.09 -8.30
C THR A 330 2.42 -30.66 -6.99
N LYS A 331 2.54 -29.88 -5.93
CA LYS A 331 2.09 -30.21 -4.59
C LYS A 331 1.40 -28.99 -3.98
N THR A 332 0.35 -29.24 -3.20
CA THR A 332 -0.35 -28.23 -2.42
C THR A 332 -0.08 -28.46 -0.94
N VAL A 333 0.29 -27.41 -0.22
CA VAL A 333 0.57 -27.43 1.21
C VAL A 333 -0.26 -26.36 1.90
N GLU A 334 -0.96 -26.74 2.96
CA GLU A 334 -1.62 -25.79 3.85
C GLU A 334 -0.58 -25.07 4.69
N THR A 335 -0.56 -23.74 4.61
CA THR A 335 0.38 -22.86 5.29
C THR A 335 -0.38 -21.87 6.15
N THR A 336 0.11 -21.61 7.36
CA THR A 336 -0.45 -20.59 8.25
C THR A 336 0.47 -19.37 8.27
N PHE A 337 -0.08 -18.22 7.91
CA PHE A 337 0.59 -16.93 7.95
C PHE A 337 0.19 -16.17 9.21
N THR A 338 1.17 -15.63 9.93
CA THR A 338 0.93 -14.72 11.05
C THR A 338 1.03 -13.29 10.57
N LEU A 339 0.06 -12.46 10.94
CA LEU A 339 0.09 -11.02 10.70
C LEU A 339 0.07 -10.28 12.02
N ILE A 340 0.81 -9.17 12.07
CA ILE A 340 0.85 -8.26 13.20
C ILE A 340 0.34 -6.90 12.74
N ASN A 341 -0.58 -6.33 13.50
CA ASN A 341 -1.00 -4.95 13.35
C ASN A 341 -0.08 -4.05 14.19
N ASP A 342 0.69 -3.17 13.55
CA ASP A 342 1.64 -2.27 14.23
C ASP A 342 1.01 -0.94 14.70
N GLY A 343 -0.30 -0.80 14.56
CA GLY A 343 -1.05 0.42 14.81
C GLY A 343 -1.15 1.35 13.60
N ALA A 344 -0.56 0.99 12.46
CA ALA A 344 -0.73 1.66 11.17
C ALA A 344 -1.30 0.72 10.10
N SER A 345 -0.88 -0.55 10.07
CA SER A 345 -1.46 -1.57 9.18
C SER A 345 -1.14 -2.99 9.64
N TRP A 346 -1.83 -3.97 9.06
CA TRP A 346 -1.46 -5.38 9.16
C TRP A 346 -0.22 -5.69 8.30
N LYS A 347 0.75 -6.40 8.87
CA LYS A 347 1.99 -6.81 8.20
C LYS A 347 2.26 -8.29 8.43
N LEU A 348 2.81 -8.97 7.42
CA LEU A 348 3.23 -10.35 7.56
C LEU A 348 4.46 -10.47 8.48
N GLU A 349 4.36 -11.33 9.48
CA GLU A 349 5.49 -11.73 10.31
C GLU A 349 6.32 -12.81 9.57
N ASP A 350 7.64 -12.62 9.52
CA ASP A 350 8.58 -13.58 8.92
C ASP A 350 8.22 -14.06 7.50
N ALA A 351 7.66 -13.15 6.68
CA ALA A 351 7.17 -13.45 5.33
C ALA A 351 8.15 -14.32 4.54
N GLY A 352 9.44 -13.93 4.46
CA GLY A 352 10.45 -14.67 3.70
C GLY A 352 10.67 -16.11 4.16
N THR A 353 10.61 -16.41 5.46
CA THR A 353 10.85 -17.77 5.98
C THR A 353 9.64 -18.68 5.72
N VAL A 354 8.44 -18.21 6.06
CA VAL A 354 7.21 -18.99 5.89
C VAL A 354 6.94 -19.21 4.40
N PHE A 355 7.11 -18.18 3.57
CA PHE A 355 6.98 -18.31 2.11
C PHE A 355 8.05 -19.23 1.53
N GLY A 356 9.32 -19.06 1.88
CA GLY A 356 10.39 -19.89 1.35
C GLY A 356 10.16 -21.38 1.62
N GLN A 357 9.71 -21.73 2.82
CA GLN A 357 9.37 -23.12 3.15
C GLN A 357 8.16 -23.63 2.37
N ALA A 358 7.11 -22.83 2.24
CA ALA A 358 5.90 -23.22 1.50
C ALA A 358 6.17 -23.40 0.00
N LEU A 359 7.05 -22.58 -0.59
CA LEU A 359 7.34 -22.57 -2.02
C LEU A 359 8.39 -23.62 -2.44
N PHE A 360 9.45 -23.79 -1.66
CA PHE A 360 10.57 -24.67 -2.02
C PHE A 360 10.53 -26.04 -1.33
N GLY A 361 9.73 -26.20 -0.28
CA GLY A 361 9.63 -27.46 0.47
C GLY A 361 10.99 -27.97 0.93
N THR A 362 11.32 -29.22 0.60
CA THR A 362 12.58 -29.88 0.97
C THR A 362 13.80 -29.35 0.22
N LEU A 363 13.59 -28.58 -0.85
CA LEU A 363 14.65 -27.87 -1.59
C LEU A 363 14.92 -26.45 -1.06
N SER A 364 14.40 -26.10 0.13
CA SER A 364 14.81 -24.87 0.83
C SER A 364 16.30 -24.87 1.25
N SER A 365 17.01 -25.99 1.06
CA SER A 365 18.45 -26.14 1.22
C SER A 365 19.01 -27.06 0.13
N SER A 366 20.27 -26.84 -0.29
CA SER A 366 20.92 -27.69 -1.30
C SER A 366 21.08 -29.13 -0.81
N PRO A 367 20.62 -30.14 -1.58
CA PRO A 367 20.88 -31.56 -1.29
C PRO A 367 22.28 -32.00 -1.74
N VAL A 368 23.02 -31.16 -2.48
CA VAL A 368 24.39 -31.46 -2.88
C VAL A 368 25.34 -31.00 -1.78
N GLU A 369 26.17 -31.91 -1.28
CA GLU A 369 27.18 -31.60 -0.26
C GLU A 369 28.17 -30.55 -0.78
N ASP A 370 28.27 -29.43 -0.07
CA ASP A 370 29.30 -28.42 -0.34
C ASP A 370 30.69 -29.04 -0.22
N LYS A 371 31.63 -28.54 -1.04
CA LYS A 371 33.04 -28.89 -0.91
C LYS A 371 33.46 -28.61 0.53
N GLN A 372 33.77 -29.65 1.31
CA GLN A 372 34.58 -29.45 2.50
C GLN A 372 35.91 -28.86 2.02
N GLU A 373 36.13 -27.58 2.29
CA GLU A 373 37.48 -27.03 2.30
C GLU A 373 38.25 -27.77 3.39
N THR A 374 38.92 -28.85 3.00
CA THR A 374 39.96 -29.43 3.83
C THR A 374 41.09 -28.42 3.89
N ASN A 375 41.04 -27.53 4.88
CA ASN A 375 42.19 -26.75 5.32
C ASN A 375 43.26 -27.74 5.81
N GLY A 376 44.17 -28.08 4.90
CA GLY A 376 45.37 -28.87 5.16
C GLY A 376 46.56 -28.01 5.57
#